data_AF-A0A7D7KLX9-F1
#
_entry.id   AF-A0A7D7KLX9-F1
#
_cell.length_a   1.000
_cell.length_b   1.000
_cell.length_c   1.000
_cell.angle_alpha   90.00
_cell.angle_beta   90.00
_cell.angle_gamma   90.00
#
_symmetry.space_group_name_H-M   'P 1'
#
loop_
_entity.id
_entity.type
_entity.pdbx_description
1 polymer ?
#
loop_
_entity_poly.entity_id
_entity_poly.type
_entity_poly.pdbx_seq_one_letter_code
_entity_poly.pdbx_strand_id
1 'polypeptide(L)'
;MQYIQEDGTKRFAKDSKKEGCFHPVGGMDALAAAPALVISEGYATAASNAEALGFATVAAFDSGNLPHVARALHEKYPDKPIIIAGDDDKQQEIERGHNPGRAKAEEAAQAVGGKAIFPIFAPGEQAGDPKGFTDFNDLANKSELGREGVKRQVTTAVGKVLIDVGQEQKAQKLEQEQKREQKQEQRPKRAAKIG
;
A
#
# COMPACT_ATOMS: atom_id res chain seq x y z
N MET A 1 -16.81 -15.87 5.18
CA MET A 1 -16.60 -17.18 4.52
C MET A 1 -16.36 -16.93 3.04
N GLN A 2 -15.22 -17.41 2.53
CA GLN A 2 -14.85 -17.38 1.12
C GLN A 2 -15.02 -18.81 0.57
N TYR A 3 -15.73 -18.94 -0.54
CA TYR A 3 -15.91 -20.18 -1.27
C TYR A 3 -15.01 -20.13 -2.51
N ILE A 4 -14.29 -21.21 -2.79
CA ILE A 4 -13.51 -21.36 -4.02
C ILE A 4 -14.26 -22.39 -4.87
N GLN A 5 -14.69 -22.01 -6.07
CA GLN A 5 -15.29 -22.95 -7.02
C GLN A 5 -14.19 -23.76 -7.74
N GLU A 6 -14.56 -24.87 -8.38
CA GLU A 6 -13.59 -25.74 -9.08
C GLU A 6 -12.82 -25.03 -10.21
N ASP A 7 -13.35 -23.91 -10.73
CA ASP A 7 -12.69 -23.06 -11.73
C ASP A 7 -11.73 -22.01 -11.14
N GLY A 8 -11.53 -22.02 -9.81
CA GLY A 8 -10.68 -21.06 -9.10
C GLY A 8 -11.38 -19.74 -8.76
N THR A 9 -12.62 -19.50 -9.18
CA THR A 9 -13.35 -18.28 -8.82
C THR A 9 -13.69 -18.26 -7.34
N LYS A 10 -13.24 -17.20 -6.66
CA LYS A 10 -13.48 -16.99 -5.23
C LYS A 10 -14.76 -16.17 -5.05
N ARG A 11 -15.80 -16.77 -4.48
CA ARG A 11 -17.06 -16.09 -4.14
C ARG A 11 -17.17 -15.91 -2.64
N PHE A 12 -17.53 -14.71 -2.22
CA PHE A 12 -17.86 -14.45 -0.81
C PHE A 12 -19.36 -14.69 -0.58
N ALA A 13 -19.73 -15.09 0.63
CA ALA A 13 -21.12 -15.26 1.03
C ALA A 13 -21.96 -14.00 0.73
N LYS A 14 -23.15 -14.19 0.15
CA LYS A 14 -24.15 -13.14 -0.07
C LYS A 14 -24.45 -12.46 1.28
N ASP A 15 -24.55 -11.14 1.29
CA ASP A 15 -24.89 -10.29 2.46
C ASP A 15 -23.82 -10.12 3.55
N SER A 16 -22.57 -10.52 3.31
CA SER A 16 -21.47 -10.12 4.20
C SER A 16 -21.12 -8.63 3.97
N LYS A 17 -21.00 -7.81 5.03
CA LYS A 17 -20.35 -6.49 4.93
C LYS A 17 -18.92 -6.71 4.44
N LYS A 18 -18.67 -6.53 3.14
CA LYS A 18 -17.33 -6.70 2.54
C LYS A 18 -16.54 -5.40 2.58
N GLU A 19 -17.23 -4.28 2.40
CA GLU A 19 -16.59 -2.96 2.31
C GLU A 19 -15.89 -2.61 3.60
N GLY A 20 -14.59 -2.33 3.50
CA GLY A 20 -13.74 -1.95 4.63
C GLY A 20 -13.36 -3.11 5.56
N CYS A 21 -13.78 -4.35 5.28
CA CYS A 21 -13.28 -5.51 6.01
C CYS A 21 -11.91 -5.92 5.47
N PHE A 22 -10.96 -6.14 6.37
CA PHE A 22 -9.59 -6.52 6.03
C PHE A 22 -9.02 -7.46 7.10
N HIS A 23 -7.90 -8.10 6.78
CA HIS A 23 -7.16 -8.92 7.74
C HIS A 23 -5.73 -8.39 7.94
N PRO A 24 -5.37 -8.00 9.17
CA PRO A 24 -4.00 -7.63 9.50
C PRO A 24 -3.14 -8.88 9.66
N VAL A 25 -2.27 -9.15 8.71
CA VAL A 25 -1.28 -10.23 8.81
C VAL A 25 -0.26 -9.84 9.88
N GLY A 26 -0.24 -10.57 10.99
CA GLY A 26 0.55 -10.23 12.19
C GLY A 26 -0.25 -9.50 13.29
N GLY A 27 -1.53 -9.19 13.06
CA GLY A 27 -2.42 -8.60 14.06
C GLY A 27 -2.42 -7.07 14.10
N MET A 28 -3.45 -6.50 14.76
CA MET A 28 -3.67 -5.05 14.79
C MET A 28 -2.59 -4.27 15.53
N ASP A 29 -2.02 -4.83 16.60
CA ASP A 29 -0.96 -4.16 17.38
C ASP A 29 0.34 -4.06 16.58
N ALA A 30 0.72 -5.13 15.88
CA ALA A 30 1.86 -5.11 14.98
C ALA A 30 1.65 -4.15 13.81
N LEU A 31 0.43 -4.04 13.29
CA LEU A 31 0.06 -3.06 12.25
C LEU A 31 0.14 -1.61 12.79
N ALA A 32 -0.25 -1.39 14.05
CA ALA A 32 -0.12 -0.10 14.72
C ALA A 32 1.34 0.26 15.00
N ALA A 33 2.24 -0.72 15.16
CA ALA A 33 3.69 -0.48 15.31
C ALA A 33 4.44 -0.36 13.97
N ALA A 34 3.88 -0.86 12.86
CA ALA A 34 4.53 -0.85 11.55
C ALA A 34 4.86 0.58 11.07
N PRO A 35 6.03 0.81 10.43
CA PRO A 35 6.44 2.14 9.95
C PRO A 35 5.61 2.63 8.76
N ALA A 36 5.00 1.71 8.01
CA ALA A 36 4.13 1.98 6.89
C ALA A 36 3.00 0.94 6.86
N LEU A 37 1.91 1.26 6.18
CA LEU A 37 0.80 0.34 5.96
C LEU A 37 0.92 -0.24 4.55
N VAL A 38 1.14 -1.54 4.44
CA VAL A 38 1.18 -2.24 3.15
C VAL A 38 -0.07 -3.07 2.99
N ILE A 39 -0.88 -2.77 1.97
CA ILE A 39 -2.17 -3.39 1.70
C ILE A 39 -2.08 -4.18 0.40
N SER A 40 -2.48 -5.44 0.44
CA SER A 40 -2.56 -6.33 -0.72
C SER A 40 -3.98 -6.82 -0.93
N GLU A 41 -4.31 -7.24 -2.15
CA GLU A 41 -5.60 -7.85 -2.46
C GLU A 41 -5.75 -9.20 -1.73
N GLY A 42 -4.86 -10.15 -2.00
CA GLY A 42 -4.91 -11.49 -1.43
C GLY A 42 -4.21 -11.64 -0.07
N TYR A 43 -4.67 -12.61 0.73
CA TYR A 43 -3.98 -13.00 1.97
C TYR A 43 -2.59 -13.56 1.72
N ALA A 44 -2.42 -14.41 0.70
CA ALA A 44 -1.11 -15.00 0.38
C ALA A 44 -0.09 -13.91 0.02
N THR A 45 -0.48 -12.97 -0.83
CA THR A 45 0.31 -11.80 -1.21
C THR A 45 0.66 -10.93 0.01
N ALA A 46 -0.32 -10.65 0.88
CA ALA A 46 -0.08 -9.92 2.12
C ALA A 46 0.92 -10.66 3.03
N ALA A 47 0.81 -11.98 3.15
CA ALA A 47 1.71 -12.80 3.95
C ALA A 47 3.14 -12.82 3.38
N SER A 48 3.31 -13.02 2.07
CA SER A 48 4.63 -12.92 1.42
C SER A 48 5.26 -11.54 1.64
N ASN A 49 4.46 -10.47 1.58
CA ASN A 49 4.93 -9.12 1.86
C ASN A 49 5.31 -8.93 3.34
N ALA A 50 4.55 -9.49 4.28
CA ALA A 50 4.86 -9.42 5.70
C ALA A 50 6.17 -10.16 6.05
N GLU A 51 6.36 -11.36 5.48
CA GLU A 51 7.62 -12.11 5.61
C GLU A 51 8.80 -11.32 5.04
N ALA A 52 8.62 -10.71 3.87
CA ALA A 52 9.64 -9.91 3.20
C ALA A 52 10.03 -8.64 3.99
N LEU A 53 9.05 -7.94 4.56
CA LEU A 53 9.22 -6.66 5.24
C LEU A 53 9.59 -6.80 6.72
N GLY A 54 9.25 -7.92 7.35
CA GLY A 54 9.43 -8.14 8.78
C GLY A 54 8.45 -7.35 9.67
N PHE A 55 7.37 -6.80 9.11
CA PHE A 55 6.30 -6.13 9.86
C PHE A 55 4.93 -6.45 9.27
N ALA A 56 3.88 -6.11 10.02
CA ALA A 56 2.50 -6.46 9.66
C ALA A 56 2.00 -5.76 8.39
N THR A 57 1.27 -6.52 7.57
CA THR A 57 0.62 -6.05 6.33
C THR A 57 -0.88 -6.32 6.40
N VAL A 58 -1.62 -5.93 5.38
CA VAL A 58 -3.08 -6.04 5.35
C VAL A 58 -3.54 -6.74 4.08
N ALA A 59 -4.45 -7.69 4.22
CA ALA A 59 -5.20 -8.28 3.10
C ALA A 59 -6.58 -7.63 2.99
N ALA A 60 -6.92 -7.10 1.81
CA ALA A 60 -8.23 -6.50 1.51
C ALA A 60 -9.25 -7.50 0.96
N PHE A 61 -8.81 -8.73 0.65
CA PHE A 61 -9.55 -9.86 0.11
C PHE A 61 -10.08 -9.73 -1.34
N ASP A 62 -10.23 -8.52 -1.85
CA ASP A 62 -10.78 -8.22 -3.18
C ASP A 62 -10.24 -6.87 -3.68
N SER A 63 -9.90 -6.77 -4.96
CA SER A 63 -9.41 -5.53 -5.60
C SER A 63 -10.38 -4.36 -5.45
N GLY A 64 -11.69 -4.61 -5.58
CA GLY A 64 -12.73 -3.60 -5.38
C GLY A 64 -12.77 -3.06 -3.96
N ASN A 65 -12.27 -3.81 -2.97
CA ASN A 65 -12.22 -3.40 -1.57
C ASN A 65 -10.95 -2.59 -1.22
N LEU A 66 -9.93 -2.59 -2.08
CA LEU A 66 -8.66 -1.87 -1.83
C LEU A 66 -8.88 -0.39 -1.49
N PRO A 67 -9.68 0.41 -2.25
CA PRO A 67 -9.87 1.83 -1.92
C PRO A 67 -10.59 2.04 -0.58
N HIS A 68 -11.52 1.16 -0.23
CA HIS A 68 -12.25 1.25 1.04
C HIS A 68 -11.35 0.94 2.23
N VAL A 69 -10.56 -0.12 2.14
CA VAL A 69 -9.58 -0.51 3.18
C VAL A 69 -8.49 0.54 3.32
N ALA A 70 -7.96 1.05 2.20
CA ALA A 70 -6.96 2.11 2.21
C ALA A 70 -7.47 3.37 2.93
N ARG A 71 -8.68 3.84 2.60
CA ARG A 71 -9.29 5.01 3.26
C ARG A 71 -9.50 4.78 4.75
N ALA A 72 -10.06 3.63 5.14
CA ALA A 72 -10.31 3.32 6.54
C ALA A 72 -9.02 3.27 7.37
N LEU A 73 -7.94 2.71 6.80
CA LEU A 73 -6.63 2.68 7.46
C LEU A 73 -5.95 4.04 7.48
N HIS A 74 -6.12 4.85 6.44
CA HIS A 74 -5.61 6.23 6.41
C HIS A 74 -6.28 7.09 7.48
N GLU A 75 -7.61 6.99 7.63
CA GLU A 75 -8.34 7.73 8.67
C GLU A 75 -7.87 7.33 10.07
N LYS A 76 -7.58 6.04 10.28
CA LYS A 76 -7.09 5.54 11.57
C LYS A 76 -5.63 5.90 11.84
N TYR A 77 -4.79 5.94 10.81
CA TYR A 77 -3.36 6.19 10.90
C TYR A 77 -2.92 7.27 9.88
N PRO A 78 -3.35 8.53 10.07
CA PRO A 78 -3.18 9.59 9.07
C PRO A 78 -1.70 9.92 8.77
N ASP A 79 -0.82 9.72 9.75
CA ASP A 79 0.61 10.02 9.63
C ASP A 79 1.42 8.87 9.00
N LYS A 80 0.80 7.71 8.75
CA LYS A 80 1.50 6.55 8.19
C LYS A 80 1.39 6.55 6.67
N PRO A 81 2.52 6.41 5.96
CA PRO A 81 2.47 6.18 4.53
C PRO A 81 1.76 4.87 4.20
N ILE A 82 0.97 4.89 3.13
CA ILE A 82 0.23 3.74 2.63
C ILE A 82 0.81 3.29 1.29
N ILE A 83 1.08 1.99 1.18
CA ILE A 83 1.53 1.33 -0.02
C ILE A 83 0.51 0.27 -0.40
N ILE A 84 0.06 0.28 -1.66
CA ILE A 84 -0.85 -0.73 -2.21
C ILE A 84 -0.03 -1.67 -3.08
N ALA A 85 0.15 -2.91 -2.63
CA ALA A 85 0.78 -3.98 -3.39
C ALA A 85 -0.32 -4.72 -4.17
N GLY A 86 -0.52 -4.30 -5.42
CA GLY A 86 -1.55 -4.82 -6.30
C GLY A 86 -1.08 -5.95 -7.21
N ASP A 87 -2.05 -6.65 -7.79
CA ASP A 87 -1.83 -7.72 -8.75
C ASP A 87 -1.69 -7.13 -10.16
N ASP A 88 -0.77 -7.68 -10.97
CA ASP A 88 -0.51 -7.29 -12.36
C ASP A 88 -0.93 -8.42 -13.33
N ASP A 89 -2.24 -8.67 -13.40
CA ASP A 89 -2.88 -9.62 -14.33
C ASP A 89 -2.73 -9.21 -15.81
N LYS A 90 -1.57 -9.48 -16.40
CA LYS A 90 -1.30 -9.21 -17.82
C LYS A 90 -2.22 -9.97 -18.76
N GLN A 91 -2.67 -11.16 -18.37
CA GLN A 91 -3.63 -11.90 -19.18
C GLN A 91 -4.95 -11.15 -19.34
N GLN A 92 -5.50 -10.59 -18.25
CA GLN A 92 -6.76 -9.83 -18.31
C GLN A 92 -6.59 -8.58 -19.17
N GLU A 93 -5.42 -7.94 -19.10
CA GLU A 93 -5.07 -6.81 -19.97
C GLU A 93 -5.08 -7.21 -21.45
N ILE A 94 -4.51 -8.36 -21.80
CA ILE A 94 -4.49 -8.87 -23.18
C ILE A 94 -5.90 -9.25 -23.66
N GLU A 95 -6.67 -9.95 -22.84
CA GLU A 95 -8.00 -10.47 -23.23
C GLU A 95 -9.07 -9.38 -23.28
N ARG A 96 -9.01 -8.40 -22.38
CA ARG A 96 -10.09 -7.42 -22.14
C ARG A 96 -9.67 -5.97 -22.35
N GLY A 97 -8.39 -5.71 -22.60
CA GLY A 97 -7.83 -4.36 -22.71
C GLY A 97 -7.71 -3.63 -21.37
N HIS A 98 -7.91 -4.31 -20.23
CA HIS A 98 -7.89 -3.69 -18.91
C HIS A 98 -7.41 -4.67 -17.82
N ASN A 99 -6.56 -4.16 -16.92
CA ASN A 99 -6.12 -4.87 -15.72
C ASN A 99 -6.82 -4.29 -14.47
N PRO A 100 -7.88 -4.95 -13.95
CA PRO A 100 -8.64 -4.43 -12.82
C PRO A 100 -7.83 -4.39 -11.52
N GLY A 101 -6.96 -5.38 -11.27
CA GLY A 101 -6.10 -5.43 -10.08
C GLY A 101 -5.17 -4.22 -10.02
N ARG A 102 -4.49 -3.94 -11.14
CA ARG A 102 -3.63 -2.76 -11.30
C ARG A 102 -4.40 -1.46 -11.16
N ALA A 103 -5.51 -1.31 -11.89
CA ALA A 103 -6.29 -0.07 -11.86
C ALA A 103 -6.86 0.22 -10.47
N LYS A 104 -7.35 -0.80 -9.75
CA LYS A 104 -7.86 -0.63 -8.38
C LYS A 104 -6.77 -0.34 -7.36
N ALA A 105 -5.60 -0.93 -7.51
CA ALA A 105 -4.46 -0.60 -6.67
C ALA A 105 -4.00 0.85 -6.85
N GLU A 106 -3.96 1.33 -8.09
CA GLU A 106 -3.67 2.73 -8.42
C GLU A 106 -4.75 3.69 -7.88
N GLU A 107 -6.03 3.37 -8.07
CA GLU A 107 -7.16 4.12 -7.51
C GLU A 107 -7.06 4.22 -5.98
N ALA A 108 -6.79 3.11 -5.30
CA ALA A 108 -6.66 3.05 -3.86
C ALA A 108 -5.49 3.90 -3.36
N ALA A 109 -4.34 3.83 -4.03
CA ALA A 109 -3.17 4.64 -3.70
C ALA A 109 -3.48 6.12 -3.88
N GLN A 110 -4.09 6.52 -5.00
CA GLN A 110 -4.46 7.91 -5.26
C GLN A 110 -5.44 8.44 -4.20
N ALA A 111 -6.41 7.62 -3.78
CA ALA A 111 -7.44 8.02 -2.81
C ALA A 111 -6.89 8.39 -1.41
N VAL A 112 -5.66 8.00 -1.10
CA VAL A 112 -5.02 8.24 0.22
C VAL A 112 -3.65 8.91 0.12
N GLY A 113 -3.27 9.40 -1.06
CA GLY A 113 -1.93 9.94 -1.30
C GLY A 113 -0.81 8.91 -1.11
N GLY A 114 -1.12 7.63 -1.27
CA GLY A 114 -0.19 6.51 -1.14
C GLY A 114 0.52 6.15 -2.44
N LYS A 115 1.19 4.99 -2.45
CA LYS A 115 1.93 4.47 -3.60
C LYS A 115 1.46 3.07 -3.99
N ALA A 116 1.11 2.87 -5.27
CA ALA A 116 0.89 1.53 -5.81
C ALA A 116 2.23 0.90 -6.26
N ILE A 117 2.41 -0.39 -5.98
CA ILE A 117 3.53 -1.21 -6.42
C ILE A 117 3.02 -2.51 -7.01
N PHE A 118 3.77 -3.04 -7.98
CA PHE A 118 3.45 -4.25 -8.74
C PHE A 118 4.68 -5.15 -8.80
N PRO A 119 4.49 -6.48 -8.82
CA PRO A 119 5.61 -7.40 -8.93
C PRO A 119 6.30 -7.27 -10.29
N ILE A 120 7.64 -7.28 -10.26
CA ILE A 120 8.48 -7.37 -11.45
C ILE A 120 9.07 -8.79 -11.48
N PHE A 121 8.71 -9.55 -12.51
CA PHE A 121 9.16 -10.93 -12.71
C PHE A 121 10.48 -10.98 -13.50
N ALA A 122 11.13 -12.14 -13.53
CA ALA A 122 12.33 -12.32 -14.34
C ALA A 122 12.01 -12.17 -15.84
N PRO A 123 12.99 -11.78 -16.67
CA PRO A 123 12.77 -11.58 -18.10
C PRO A 123 12.16 -12.82 -18.77
N GLY A 124 11.03 -12.64 -19.46
CA GLY A 124 10.36 -13.71 -20.19
C GLY A 124 9.32 -14.51 -19.40
N GLU A 125 9.31 -14.45 -18.06
CA GLU A 125 8.37 -15.22 -17.23
C GLU A 125 6.92 -14.79 -17.47
N GLN A 126 6.62 -13.51 -17.25
CA GLN A 126 5.26 -12.98 -17.40
C GLN A 126 4.80 -12.96 -18.87
N ALA A 127 5.72 -12.91 -19.83
CA ALA A 127 5.39 -13.02 -21.25
C ALA A 127 5.09 -14.47 -21.68
N GLY A 128 5.81 -15.44 -21.09
CA GLY A 128 5.63 -16.87 -21.36
C GLY A 128 4.43 -17.48 -20.66
N ASP A 129 4.10 -17.03 -19.45
CA ASP A 129 2.91 -17.44 -18.70
C ASP A 129 2.25 -16.25 -17.97
N PRO A 130 1.51 -15.39 -18.69
CA PRO A 130 0.86 -14.21 -18.12
C PRO A 130 -0.23 -14.53 -17.08
N LYS A 131 -0.71 -15.78 -16.99
CA LYS A 131 -1.66 -16.24 -15.97
C LYS A 131 -0.96 -16.74 -14.71
N GLY A 132 0.28 -17.20 -14.84
CA GLY A 132 1.07 -17.76 -13.75
C GLY A 132 1.86 -16.73 -12.94
N PHE A 133 2.05 -15.52 -13.48
CA PHE A 133 2.88 -14.46 -12.91
C PHE A 133 2.08 -13.16 -12.75
N THR A 134 1.32 -13.09 -11.66
CA THR A 134 0.33 -12.03 -11.44
C THR A 134 0.63 -11.21 -10.19
N ASP A 135 1.03 -11.83 -9.09
CA ASP A 135 1.18 -11.18 -7.79
C ASP A 135 2.56 -11.40 -7.13
N PHE A 136 2.80 -10.77 -5.97
CA PHE A 136 4.03 -10.96 -5.22
C PHE A 136 4.19 -12.38 -4.64
N ASN A 137 3.09 -13.13 -4.46
CA ASN A 137 3.16 -14.52 -4.01
C ASN A 137 3.61 -15.45 -5.15
N ASP A 138 3.23 -15.18 -6.40
CA ASP A 138 3.79 -15.83 -7.58
C ASP A 138 5.28 -15.49 -7.73
N LEU A 139 5.65 -14.23 -7.49
CA LEU A 139 7.06 -13.82 -7.49
C LEU A 139 7.85 -14.58 -6.42
N ALA A 140 7.26 -14.83 -5.25
CA ALA A 140 7.91 -15.58 -4.16
C ALA A 140 8.13 -17.07 -4.49
N ASN A 141 7.17 -17.70 -5.17
CA ASN A 141 7.09 -19.17 -5.26
C ASN A 141 7.34 -19.75 -6.66
N LYS A 142 7.16 -18.97 -7.73
CA LYS A 142 7.26 -19.43 -9.12
C LYS A 142 8.41 -18.78 -9.89
N SER A 143 8.73 -17.53 -9.57
CA SER A 143 9.76 -16.78 -10.29
C SER A 143 11.17 -17.24 -9.91
N GLU A 144 12.10 -17.18 -10.86
CA GLU A 144 13.54 -17.33 -10.62
C GLU A 144 14.07 -16.33 -9.58
N LEU A 145 13.43 -15.16 -9.43
CA LEU A 145 13.81 -14.18 -8.42
C LEU A 145 13.43 -14.61 -6.99
N GLY A 146 12.38 -15.43 -6.87
CA GLY A 146 11.88 -15.98 -5.61
C GLY A 146 11.59 -14.95 -4.52
N ARG A 147 11.63 -15.41 -3.26
CA ARG A 147 11.40 -14.59 -2.06
C ARG A 147 12.36 -13.40 -1.94
N GLU A 148 13.61 -13.56 -2.37
CA GLU A 148 14.58 -12.46 -2.38
C GLU A 148 14.17 -11.36 -3.39
N GLY A 149 13.58 -11.74 -4.51
CA GLY A 149 12.94 -10.82 -5.46
C GLY A 149 11.86 -9.96 -4.80
N VAL A 150 10.94 -10.60 -4.06
CA VAL A 150 9.89 -9.91 -3.28
C VAL A 150 10.52 -8.98 -2.26
N LYS A 151 11.43 -9.48 -1.43
CA LYS A 151 12.11 -8.72 -0.38
C LYS A 151 12.78 -7.48 -0.93
N ARG A 152 13.55 -7.61 -2.02
CA ARG A 152 14.20 -6.47 -2.67
C ARG A 152 13.18 -5.44 -3.14
N GLN A 153 12.17 -5.86 -3.89
CA GLN A 153 11.20 -4.94 -4.49
C GLN A 153 10.37 -4.19 -3.45
N VAL A 154 9.79 -4.91 -2.49
CA VAL A 154 8.90 -4.33 -1.49
C VAL A 154 9.69 -3.48 -0.49
N THR A 155 10.85 -3.94 -0.02
CA THR A 155 11.69 -3.17 0.90
C THR A 155 12.23 -1.89 0.26
N THR A 156 12.66 -1.94 -1.00
CA THR A 156 13.10 -0.74 -1.73
C THR A 156 11.95 0.25 -1.91
N ALA A 157 10.75 -0.22 -2.26
CA ALA A 157 9.61 0.66 -2.44
C ALA A 157 9.18 1.32 -1.11
N VAL A 158 9.04 0.54 -0.03
CA VAL A 158 8.69 1.06 1.29
C VAL A 158 9.77 2.01 1.81
N GLY A 159 11.05 1.64 1.67
CA GLY A 159 12.18 2.46 2.09
C GLY A 159 12.18 3.82 1.38
N LYS A 160 11.91 3.84 0.07
CA LYS A 160 11.79 5.09 -0.69
C LYS A 160 10.65 5.96 -0.17
N VAL A 161 9.46 5.39 0.03
CA VAL A 161 8.30 6.15 0.55
C VAL A 161 8.59 6.72 1.95
N LEU A 162 9.23 5.96 2.83
CA LEU A 162 9.62 6.44 4.15
C LEU A 162 10.64 7.58 4.10
N ILE A 163 11.59 7.52 3.17
CA ILE A 163 12.56 8.61 2.93
C ILE A 163 11.83 9.86 2.44
N ASP A 164 10.96 9.72 1.44
CA ASP A 164 10.22 10.83 0.82
C ASP A 164 9.35 11.54 1.89
N VAL A 165 8.55 10.79 2.67
CA VAL A 165 7.74 11.34 3.77
C VAL A 165 8.62 12.02 4.83
N GLY A 166 9.76 11.41 5.19
CA GLY A 166 10.69 12.00 6.15
C GLY A 166 11.30 13.32 5.68
N GLN A 167 11.55 13.47 4.37
CA GLN A 167 12.02 14.72 3.77
C GLN A 167 10.92 15.79 3.75
N GLU A 168 9.70 15.41 3.36
CA GLU A 168 8.53 16.31 3.34
C GLU A 168 8.23 16.86 4.74
N GLN A 169 8.22 16.01 5.76
CA GLN A 169 7.99 16.44 7.15
C GLN A 169 9.07 17.40 7.66
N LYS A 170 10.34 17.18 7.29
CA LYS A 170 11.45 18.09 7.63
C LYS A 170 11.26 19.45 6.94
N ALA A 171 10.94 19.47 5.65
CA ALA A 171 10.71 20.69 4.90
C ALA A 171 9.53 21.50 5.47
N GLN A 172 8.42 20.83 5.81
CA GLN A 172 7.26 21.46 6.43
C GLN A 172 7.58 22.07 7.80
N LYS A 173 8.39 21.40 8.63
CA LYS A 173 8.83 21.95 9.92
C LYS A 173 9.69 23.20 9.75
N LEU A 174 10.68 23.16 8.86
CA LEU A 174 11.53 24.31 8.53
C LEU A 174 10.71 25.51 8.05
N GLU A 175 9.75 25.29 7.15
CA GLU A 175 8.88 26.35 6.64
C GLU A 175 7.98 26.93 7.74
N GLN A 176 7.45 26.10 8.64
CA GLN A 176 6.65 26.55 9.78
C GLN A 176 7.47 27.36 10.79
N GLU A 177 8.71 26.96 11.06
CA GLU A 177 9.64 27.69 11.95
C GLU A 177 9.96 29.07 11.36
N GLN A 178 10.35 29.14 10.08
CA GLN A 178 10.61 30.42 9.39
C GLN A 178 9.39 31.35 9.41
N LYS A 179 8.18 30.82 9.15
CA LYS A 179 6.94 31.60 9.22
C LYS A 179 6.63 32.11 10.64
N ARG A 180 7.00 31.36 11.68
CA ARG A 180 6.83 31.77 13.09
C ARG A 180 7.81 32.90 13.44
N GLU A 181 9.08 32.75 13.07
CA GLU A 181 10.12 33.76 13.31
C GLU A 181 9.79 35.09 12.63
N GLN A 182 9.42 35.07 11.34
CA GLN A 182 9.03 36.26 10.59
C GLN A 182 7.81 36.98 11.21
N LYS A 183 6.81 36.22 11.69
CA LYS A 183 5.64 36.79 12.40
C LYS A 183 6.01 37.40 13.76
N GLN A 184 7.04 36.87 14.42
CA GLN A 184 7.49 37.35 15.72
C GLN A 184 8.34 38.62 15.59
N GLU A 185 9.14 38.74 14.53
CA GLU A 185 9.87 39.97 14.19
C GLU A 185 8.94 41.11 13.73
N GLN A 186 7.84 40.80 13.03
CA GLN A 186 6.88 41.80 12.55
C GLN A 186 5.85 42.24 13.60
N ARG A 187 5.90 41.70 14.83
CA ARG A 187 4.96 42.07 15.91
C ARG A 187 5.31 43.49 16.43
N PRO A 188 4.39 44.48 16.35
CA PRO A 188 4.69 45.84 16.79
C PRO A 188 4.95 45.86 18.31
N LYS A 189 6.07 46.48 18.72
CA LYS A 189 6.33 46.81 20.13
C LYS A 189 5.22 47.75 20.58
N ARG A 190 4.22 47.24 21.33
CA ARG A 190 3.22 48.10 21.97
C ARG A 190 3.97 49.12 22.83
N ALA A 191 3.95 50.37 22.40
CA ALA A 191 4.49 51.48 23.17
C ALA A 191 3.76 51.50 24.52
N ALA A 192 4.49 51.20 25.59
CA ALA A 192 4.04 51.47 26.94
C ALA A 192 3.83 52.98 27.06
N LYS A 193 2.57 53.44 27.00
CA LYS A 193 2.21 54.79 27.44
C LYS A 193 2.35 54.81 28.95
N ILE A 194 3.46 55.38 29.41
CA ILE A 194 3.73 55.75 30.80
C ILE A 194 2.83 56.96 31.09
N GLY A 195 1.99 56.85 32.10
CA GLY A 195 1.20 57.94 32.68
C GLY A 195 1.66 58.21 34.10
#